data_AF-A0A546XVR1-F1
#
_entry.id   AF-A0A546XVR1-F1
#
_cell.length_a   1.000
_cell.length_b   1.000
_cell.length_c   1.000
_cell.angle_alpha   90.00
_cell.angle_beta   90.00
_cell.angle_gamma   90.00
#
_symmetry.space_group_name_H-M   'P 1'
#
loop_
_entity.id
_entity.type
_entity.pdbx_description
1 polymer ?
#
loop_
_entity_poly.entity_id
_entity_poly.type
_entity_poly.pdbx_seq_one_letter_code
_entity_poly.pdbx_strand_id
1 'polypeptide(L)'
;MTDQPDVQQVQTASRDNSTVIDLREYKKNKDPLPVTFHRRELDAILRIYGRMVGEGEWRDYAIDHLKDKAVFSVFKRSGEMPLYRIEKNPRLAAKQGAYCVVNTDGRILKRGHELPLVLKVFDKALKLIE
;
A
#
# COMPACT_ATOMS: atom_id res chain seq x y z
N MET A 1 32.62 -39.86 65.75
CA MET A 1 31.84 -38.62 65.60
C MET A 1 32.30 -38.00 64.29
N THR A 2 31.59 -37.97 63.17
CA THR A 2 30.16 -38.19 62.84
C THR A 2 30.09 -38.27 61.30
N ASP A 3 29.23 -39.17 60.80
CA ASP A 3 28.51 -39.27 59.51
C ASP A 3 29.16 -39.17 58.08
N GLN A 4 28.90 -40.26 57.35
CA GLN A 4 28.42 -40.48 55.96
C GLN A 4 27.49 -39.37 55.34
N PRO A 5 26.94 -39.51 54.10
CA PRO A 5 27.49 -39.67 52.74
C PRO A 5 26.78 -38.77 51.66
N ASP A 6 27.08 -38.96 50.36
CA ASP A 6 26.29 -38.64 49.12
C ASP A 6 25.80 -37.18 48.93
N VAL A 7 25.70 -36.57 47.74
CA VAL A 7 24.78 -36.88 46.65
C VAL A 7 25.22 -36.13 45.37
N GLN A 8 25.10 -36.79 44.22
CA GLN A 8 24.63 -36.34 42.88
C GLN A 8 24.72 -34.82 42.54
N GLN A 9 25.04 -34.39 41.32
CA GLN A 9 24.29 -34.73 40.11
C GLN A 9 24.94 -34.04 38.89
N VAL A 10 25.02 -34.79 37.79
CA VAL A 10 25.25 -34.29 36.42
C VAL A 10 24.18 -33.26 36.06
N GLN A 11 24.56 -32.07 35.57
CA GLN A 11 23.63 -31.24 34.77
C GLN A 11 24.33 -30.63 33.55
N THR A 12 24.27 -31.41 32.49
CA THR A 12 24.06 -31.03 31.09
C THR A 12 23.11 -29.83 30.96
N ALA A 13 23.46 -28.80 30.19
CA ALA A 13 22.50 -27.99 29.43
C ALA A 13 23.26 -27.11 28.42
N SER A 14 23.35 -27.51 27.16
CA SER A 14 22.38 -27.21 26.10
C SER A 14 22.67 -25.87 25.44
N ARG A 15 23.16 -25.95 24.20
CA ARG A 15 23.06 -24.90 23.18
C ARG A 15 21.57 -24.64 22.96
N ASP A 16 20.97 -23.78 23.77
CA ASP A 16 19.63 -23.29 23.52
C ASP A 16 19.78 -22.08 22.60
N ASN A 17 19.69 -22.34 21.29
CA ASN A 17 19.53 -21.28 20.29
C ASN A 17 18.07 -20.79 20.34
N SER A 18 17.57 -20.51 21.54
CA SER A 18 16.34 -19.78 21.76
C SER A 18 16.66 -18.34 21.40
N THR A 19 16.44 -17.98 20.14
CA THR A 19 16.33 -16.58 19.75
C THR A 19 15.10 -16.04 20.48
N VAL A 20 15.31 -15.62 21.74
CA VAL A 20 14.30 -14.94 22.55
C VAL A 20 14.12 -13.58 21.90
N ILE A 21 13.12 -13.47 21.03
CA ILE A 21 12.73 -12.20 20.42
C ILE A 21 11.99 -11.42 21.50
N ASP A 22 12.63 -10.37 22.04
CA ASP A 22 11.97 -9.48 22.99
C ASP A 22 10.79 -8.77 22.28
N LEU A 23 9.56 -9.03 22.73
CA LEU A 23 8.35 -8.39 22.22
C LEU A 23 8.41 -6.86 22.32
N ARG A 24 9.19 -6.31 23.25
CA ARG A 24 9.41 -4.87 23.40
C ARG A 24 10.26 -4.33 22.25
N GLU A 25 11.30 -5.07 21.85
CA GLU A 25 12.12 -4.72 20.69
C GLU A 25 11.33 -4.86 19.38
N TYR A 26 10.53 -5.92 19.23
CA TYR A 26 9.67 -6.11 18.05
C TYR A 26 8.65 -4.97 17.88
N LYS A 27 8.04 -4.51 18.98
CA LYS A 27 7.11 -3.36 18.94
C LYS A 27 7.82 -2.04 18.61
N LYS A 28 9.09 -1.90 19.02
CA LYS A 28 9.91 -0.69 18.77
C LYS A 28 10.43 -0.65 17.33
N ASN A 29 10.73 -1.81 16.75
CA ASN A 29 11.17 -1.98 15.36
C ASN A 29 10.01 -2.29 14.40
N LYS A 30 8.77 -1.95 14.75
CA LYS A 30 7.64 -2.19 13.87
C LYS A 30 7.85 -1.35 12.60
N ASP A 31 8.04 -2.03 11.48
CA ASP A 31 8.12 -1.39 10.18
C ASP A 31 6.94 -0.41 10.01
N PRO A 32 7.19 0.81 9.51
CA PRO A 32 6.13 1.77 9.31
C PRO A 32 5.05 1.14 8.43
N LEU A 33 3.80 1.23 8.89
CA LEU A 33 2.66 0.67 8.17
C LEU A 33 2.66 1.23 6.74
N PRO A 34 2.46 0.38 5.72
CA PRO A 34 2.44 0.83 4.35
C PRO A 34 1.31 1.85 4.14
N VAL A 35 1.52 2.79 3.22
CA VAL A 35 0.46 3.72 2.86
C VAL A 35 -0.59 2.98 2.07
N THR A 36 -1.84 3.08 2.53
CA THR A 36 -2.99 2.43 1.90
C THR A 36 -4.11 3.41 1.59
N PHE A 37 -4.98 3.00 0.66
CA PHE A 37 -6.23 3.70 0.42
C PHE A 37 -7.24 3.35 1.51
N HIS A 38 -7.95 4.36 2.02
CA HIS A 38 -9.06 4.14 2.93
C HIS A 38 -10.27 3.58 2.16
N ARG A 39 -11.19 2.93 2.87
CA ARG A 39 -12.40 2.35 2.25
C ARG A 39 -13.14 3.33 1.35
N ARG A 40 -13.41 4.56 1.83
CA ARG A 40 -14.11 5.60 1.05
C ARG A 40 -13.35 6.01 -0.21
N GLU A 41 -12.01 5.95 -0.17
CA GLU A 41 -11.17 6.27 -1.31
C GLU A 41 -11.24 5.16 -2.36
N LEU A 42 -11.12 3.91 -1.92
CA LEU A 42 -11.31 2.74 -2.78
C LEU A 42 -12.71 2.73 -3.39
N ASP A 43 -13.76 2.98 -2.61
CA ASP A 43 -15.13 3.05 -3.11
C ASP A 43 -15.27 4.08 -4.25
N ALA A 44 -14.62 5.25 -4.12
CA ALA A 44 -14.63 6.28 -5.15
C ALA A 44 -13.88 5.85 -6.42
N ILE A 45 -12.71 5.21 -6.28
CA ILE A 45 -11.92 4.70 -7.40
C ILE A 45 -12.67 3.57 -8.11
N LEU A 46 -13.23 2.62 -7.36
CA LEU A 46 -13.93 1.45 -7.86
C LEU A 46 -15.24 1.83 -8.58
N ARG A 47 -15.92 2.90 -8.17
CA ARG A 47 -17.09 3.43 -8.89
C ARG A 47 -16.73 3.86 -10.31
N ILE A 48 -15.62 4.57 -10.48
CA ILE A 48 -15.15 4.99 -11.81
C ILE A 48 -14.64 3.80 -12.58
N TYR A 49 -13.89 2.91 -11.93
CA TYR A 49 -13.42 1.67 -12.55
C TYR A 49 -14.58 0.87 -13.15
N GLY A 50 -15.65 0.64 -12.38
CA GLY A 50 -16.82 -0.08 -12.87
C GLY A 50 -17.47 0.58 -14.10
N ARG A 51 -17.53 1.91 -14.13
CA ARG A 51 -18.03 2.65 -15.30
C ARG A 51 -17.12 2.46 -16.52
N MET A 52 -15.81 2.66 -16.36
CA MET A 52 -14.84 2.55 -17.45
C MET A 52 -14.71 1.12 -17.99
N VAL A 53 -14.92 0.10 -17.13
CA VAL A 53 -15.04 -1.30 -17.55
C VAL A 53 -16.31 -1.52 -18.36
N GLY A 54 -17.44 -0.92 -17.95
CA GLY A 54 -18.69 -0.98 -18.70
C GLY A 54 -18.61 -0.32 -20.08
N GLU A 55 -17.80 0.73 -20.21
CA GLU A 55 -17.48 1.40 -21.47
C GLU A 55 -16.39 0.67 -22.29
N GLY A 56 -15.73 -0.35 -21.71
CA GLY A 56 -14.71 -1.17 -22.38
C GLY A 56 -13.31 -0.55 -22.44
N GLU A 57 -13.11 0.61 -21.79
CA GLU A 57 -11.84 1.33 -21.75
C GLU A 57 -10.82 0.67 -20.82
N TRP A 58 -11.28 0.15 -19.68
CA TRP A 58 -10.43 -0.48 -18.66
C TRP A 58 -10.75 -1.97 -18.54
N ARG A 59 -9.72 -2.78 -18.25
CA ARG A 59 -9.89 -4.23 -18.11
C ARG A 59 -9.27 -4.82 -16.86
N ASP A 60 -8.18 -4.23 -16.39
CA ASP A 60 -7.40 -4.76 -15.28
C ASP A 60 -6.90 -3.63 -14.38
N TYR A 61 -6.57 -3.96 -13.13
CA TYR A 61 -6.03 -3.02 -12.16
C TYR A 61 -5.02 -3.68 -11.22
N ALA A 62 -4.08 -2.88 -10.72
CA ALA A 62 -3.16 -3.27 -9.66
C ALA A 62 -3.20 -2.25 -8.53
N ILE A 63 -3.07 -2.72 -7.30
CA ILE A 63 -3.01 -1.88 -6.10
C ILE A 63 -1.69 -2.15 -5.40
N ASP A 64 -0.80 -1.15 -5.43
CA ASP A 64 0.50 -1.21 -4.79
C ASP A 64 0.48 -0.40 -3.50
N HIS A 65 0.81 -1.05 -2.39
CA HIS A 65 0.94 -0.44 -1.08
C HIS A 65 2.43 -0.24 -0.77
N LEU A 66 2.97 0.92 -1.12
CA LEU A 66 4.38 1.24 -0.87
C LEU A 66 4.54 1.93 0.49
N LYS A 67 5.78 2.00 0.96
CA LYS A 67 6.15 2.66 2.22
C LYS A 67 5.73 4.14 2.26
N ASP A 68 5.86 4.83 1.14
CA ASP A 68 5.64 6.29 1.07
C ASP A 68 4.34 6.69 0.36
N LYS A 69 3.76 5.78 -0.43
CA LYS A 69 2.56 6.06 -1.24
C LYS A 69 1.75 4.81 -1.55
N ALA A 70 0.44 4.98 -1.73
CA ALA A 70 -0.40 3.95 -2.34
C ALA A 70 -0.58 4.29 -3.82
N VAL A 71 -0.57 3.28 -4.69
CA VAL A 71 -0.78 3.45 -6.13
C VAL A 71 -1.87 2.51 -6.60
N PHE A 72 -2.83 3.05 -7.34
CA PHE A 72 -3.83 2.28 -8.06
C PHE A 72 -3.57 2.45 -9.55
N SER A 73 -3.08 1.40 -10.18
CA SER A 73 -2.72 1.37 -11.60
C SER A 73 -3.85 0.74 -12.40
N VAL A 74 -4.27 1.37 -13.49
CA VAL A 74 -5.29 0.83 -14.40
C VAL A 74 -4.70 0.48 -15.75
N PHE A 75 -5.17 -0.63 -16.33
CA PHE A 75 -4.65 -1.17 -17.57
C PHE A 75 -5.77 -1.37 -18.59
N LYS A 76 -5.46 -1.06 -19.86
CA LYS A 76 -6.32 -1.40 -21.00
C LYS A 76 -6.29 -2.89 -21.32
N ARG A 77 -5.12 -3.50 -21.15
CA ARG A 77 -4.86 -4.92 -21.38
C ARG A 77 -3.79 -5.39 -20.39
N SER A 78 -3.91 -6.62 -19.92
CA SER A 78 -2.90 -7.22 -19.03
C SER A 78 -1.55 -7.31 -19.73
N GLY A 79 -0.48 -6.85 -19.06
CA GLY A 79 0.89 -6.84 -19.57
C GLY A 79 1.32 -5.56 -20.30
N GLU A 80 0.43 -4.58 -20.48
CA GLU A 80 0.78 -3.27 -21.03
C GLU A 80 1.14 -2.26 -19.93
N MET A 81 1.68 -1.11 -20.34
CA MET A 81 1.92 0.01 -19.42
C MET A 81 0.58 0.53 -18.86
N PRO A 82 0.51 0.93 -17.57
CA PRO A 82 -0.72 1.43 -16.99
C PRO A 82 -1.13 2.73 -17.70
N LEU A 83 -2.40 2.79 -18.14
CA LEU A 83 -2.98 3.98 -18.77
C LEU A 83 -2.95 5.18 -17.81
N TYR A 84 -3.36 4.90 -16.58
CA TYR A 84 -3.40 5.87 -15.51
C TYR A 84 -2.92 5.26 -14.21
N ARG A 85 -2.32 6.09 -13.37
CA ARG A 85 -1.96 5.76 -12.00
C ARG A 85 -2.55 6.80 -11.07
N ILE A 86 -3.39 6.35 -10.16
CA ILE A 86 -3.93 7.17 -9.07
C ILE A 86 -3.03 6.96 -7.87
N GLU A 87 -2.35 8.00 -7.44
CA GLU A 87 -1.39 7.92 -6.33
C GLU A 87 -1.92 8.67 -5.11
N LYS A 88 -1.69 8.10 -3.92
CA LYS A 88 -1.89 8.74 -2.62
C LYS A 88 -0.54 8.89 -1.92
N ASN A 89 -0.10 10.12 -1.72
CA ASN A 89 1.12 10.46 -0.99
C ASN A 89 0.79 11.34 0.24
N PRO A 90 0.71 10.76 1.45
CA PRO A 90 0.41 11.49 2.68
C PRO A 90 1.39 12.61 2.98
N ARG A 91 2.66 12.49 2.58
CA ARG A 91 3.69 13.52 2.80
C ARG A 91 3.38 14.82 2.05
N LEU A 92 2.63 14.73 0.95
CA LEU A 92 2.22 15.89 0.15
C LEU A 92 0.85 16.44 0.56
N ALA A 93 0.16 15.79 1.51
CA ALA A 93 -1.17 16.19 1.98
C ALA A 93 -1.21 17.62 2.52
N ALA A 94 -0.17 18.05 3.23
CA ALA A 94 -0.06 19.40 3.78
C ALA A 94 0.47 20.46 2.79
N LYS A 95 0.79 20.06 1.56
CA LYS A 95 1.41 20.93 0.54
C LYS A 95 0.50 21.09 -0.68
N GLN A 96 0.68 20.21 -1.65
CA GLN A 96 0.03 20.29 -2.95
C GLN A 96 -1.20 19.38 -3.06
N GLY A 97 -1.48 18.61 -2.01
CA GLY A 97 -2.54 17.62 -1.98
C GLY A 97 -2.01 16.19 -1.96
N ALA A 98 -2.74 15.32 -1.27
CA ALA A 98 -2.35 13.92 -1.08
C ALA A 98 -2.56 13.07 -2.34
N TYR A 99 -3.42 13.49 -3.27
CA TYR A 99 -3.84 12.67 -4.40
C TYR A 99 -3.39 13.26 -5.74
N CYS A 100 -2.98 12.39 -6.66
CA CYS A 100 -2.80 12.78 -8.05
C CYS A 100 -3.13 11.65 -9.02
N VAL A 101 -3.52 12.03 -10.24
CA VAL A 101 -3.60 11.12 -11.40
C VAL A 101 -2.42 11.39 -12.31
N VAL A 102 -1.74 10.32 -12.70
CA VAL A 102 -0.60 10.33 -13.61
C VAL A 102 -0.96 9.53 -14.86
N ASN A 103 -0.57 10.00 -16.04
CA ASN A 103 -0.76 9.27 -17.31
C ASN A 103 0.38 8.26 -17.56
N THR A 104 0.28 7.52 -18.66
CA THR A 104 1.32 6.59 -19.12
C THR A 104 2.71 7.23 -19.22
N ASP A 105 2.79 8.47 -19.73
CA ASP A 105 4.04 9.22 -19.91
C ASP A 105 4.64 9.76 -18.60
N GLY A 106 3.98 9.56 -17.46
CA GLY A 106 4.43 10.10 -16.18
C GLY A 106 4.02 11.56 -15.92
N ARG A 107 3.22 12.17 -16.81
CA ARG A 107 2.66 13.51 -16.60
C ARG A 107 1.50 13.46 -15.60
N ILE A 108 1.50 14.41 -14.67
CA ILE A 108 0.41 14.58 -13.71
C ILE A 108 -0.74 15.30 -14.42
N LEU A 109 -1.86 14.60 -14.60
CA LEU A 109 -3.07 15.17 -15.21
C LEU A 109 -3.83 16.06 -14.22
N LYS A 110 -3.87 15.64 -12.95
CA LYS A 110 -4.54 16.38 -11.89
C LYS A 110 -3.96 16.04 -10.53
N ARG A 111 -3.93 17.03 -9.64
CA ARG A 111 -3.49 16.90 -8.24
C ARG A 111 -4.43 17.67 -7.31
N GLY A 112 -4.63 17.18 -6.09
CA GLY A 112 -5.49 17.85 -5.11
C GLY A 112 -5.57 17.14 -3.76
N HIS A 113 -6.27 17.79 -2.83
CA HIS A 113 -6.47 17.30 -1.45
C HIS A 113 -7.59 16.27 -1.36
N GLU A 114 -8.57 16.33 -2.26
CA GLU A 114 -9.72 15.44 -2.27
C GLU A 114 -9.68 14.51 -3.48
N LEU A 115 -9.73 13.20 -3.22
CA LEU A 115 -9.73 12.19 -4.27
C LEU A 115 -10.88 12.34 -5.27
N PRO A 116 -12.15 12.56 -4.86
CA PRO A 116 -13.25 12.72 -5.83
C PRO A 116 -13.05 13.86 -6.82
N LEU A 117 -12.44 14.98 -6.40
CA LEU A 117 -12.14 16.12 -7.28
C LEU A 117 -11.04 15.79 -8.28
N VAL A 118 -10.02 15.04 -7.84
CA VAL A 118 -8.91 14.58 -8.67
C VAL A 118 -9.40 13.59 -9.73
N LEU A 119 -10.32 12.71 -9.37
CA LEU A 119 -10.91 11.71 -10.24
C LEU A 119 -11.81 12.29 -11.37
N LYS A 120 -12.32 13.53 -11.23
CA LYS A 120 -13.10 14.22 -12.30
C LYS A 120 -12.33 14.40 -13.63
N VAL A 121 -11.03 14.11 -13.66
CA VAL A 121 -10.26 14.08 -14.91
C VAL A 121 -10.82 13.03 -15.88
N PHE A 122 -11.33 11.91 -15.36
CA PHE A 122 -11.90 10.85 -16.18
C PHE A 122 -13.26 11.23 -16.75
N ASP A 123 -14.07 12.01 -16.01
CA ASP A 123 -15.35 12.52 -16.52
C ASP A 123 -15.18 13.46 -17.72
N LYS A 124 -14.05 14.17 -17.81
CA LYS A 124 -13.75 15.09 -18.92
C LYS A 124 -13.11 14.41 -20.12
N ALA A 125 -12.33 13.35 -19.91
CA ALA A 125 -11.74 12.58 -21.01
C ALA A 125 -12.82 12.01 -21.94
N LEU A 126 -14.00 11.69 -21.38
CA LEU A 126 -15.19 11.26 -22.12
C LEU A 126 -15.78 12.31 -23.06
N LYS A 127 -15.39 13.59 -22.95
CA LYS A 127 -15.83 14.66 -23.85
C LYS A 127 -14.84 14.99 -24.97
N LEU A 128 -13.64 14.39 -24.98
CA LEU A 128 -12.60 14.73 -25.94
C LEU A 128 -12.50 13.74 -27.11
N ILE A 129 -13.45 12.81 -27.23
CA ILE A 129 -13.57 11.86 -28.34
C ILE A 129 -14.96 12.06 -28.98
N GLU A 130 -15.17 13.23 -29.59
CA GLU A 130 -16.15 13.49 -30.65
C GLU A 130 -15.47 14.34 -31.73
#